data_AF-A0A9E1VEJ2-F1
#
_entry.id   AF-A0A9E1VEJ2-F1
#
_cell.length_a   1.000
_cell.length_b   1.000
_cell.length_c   1.000
_cell.angle_alpha   90.00
_cell.angle_beta   90.00
_cell.angle_gamma   90.00
#
_symmetry.space_group_name_H-M   'P 1'
#
loop_
_entity.id
_entity.type
_entity.pdbx_description
1 polymer ?
#
loop_
_entity_poly.entity_id
_entity_poly.type
_entity_poly.pdbx_seq_one_letter_code
_entity_poly.pdbx_strand_id
1 'polypeptide(L)'
;MDASTSKINETETETKQVALDEQTSIEEVLPENTAVEEPILIENPKRFVLFPIQHDDIWAEYKKQEASIWTAEEIDLSSDLADWSDKLNDDERFFIKNVLAFFAASDGIVNENIAENFVQEVQYTEAKFFYGFQIMMENIHSETYSLLIDTYIQDTKEKDHLFNAIETLPFVKAKAEWAMRWIDKGSFAERLIAFAAVEGIFFSGSFCSIFWLKKRGLMPGLTFSNELISRDEGMH
;
A
#
# COMPACT_ATOMS: atom_id res chain seq x y z
N MET A 1 -58.86 -25.90 -15.82
CA MET A 1 -58.22 -25.77 -17.15
C MET A 1 -57.59 -24.38 -17.18
N ASP A 2 -56.27 -24.38 -17.00
CA ASP A 2 -55.21 -23.36 -17.25
C ASP A 2 -55.46 -21.89 -16.89
N ALA A 3 -54.71 -21.19 -16.04
CA ALA A 3 -53.30 -21.26 -15.56
C ALA A 3 -52.21 -21.02 -16.64
N SER A 4 -51.81 -19.74 -16.78
CA SER A 4 -50.47 -19.31 -17.25
C SER A 4 -50.24 -17.84 -16.87
N THR A 5 -49.79 -17.52 -15.66
CA THR A 5 -48.39 -17.20 -15.26
C THR A 5 -47.74 -16.02 -15.98
N SER A 6 -47.63 -14.88 -15.28
CA SER A 6 -46.38 -14.10 -15.22
C SER A 6 -46.23 -13.53 -13.80
N LYS A 7 -45.70 -14.34 -12.88
CA LYS A 7 -45.15 -13.83 -11.63
C LYS A 7 -43.77 -13.27 -11.98
N ILE A 8 -43.60 -11.96 -11.84
CA ILE A 8 -42.29 -11.33 -11.84
C ILE A 8 -41.62 -11.81 -10.55
N ASN A 9 -40.53 -12.55 -10.71
CA ASN A 9 -39.73 -13.07 -9.60
C ASN A 9 -39.23 -11.88 -8.76
N GLU A 10 -39.75 -11.78 -7.55
CA GLU A 10 -39.03 -11.19 -6.42
C GLU A 10 -37.82 -12.10 -6.16
N THR A 11 -36.69 -11.79 -6.80
CA THR A 11 -35.40 -12.33 -6.36
C THR A 11 -35.06 -11.63 -5.05
N GLU A 12 -35.41 -12.28 -3.95
CA GLU A 12 -34.74 -12.09 -2.67
C GLU A 12 -33.23 -12.15 -2.93
N THR A 13 -32.54 -11.02 -2.82
CA THR A 13 -31.09 -10.97 -2.71
C THR A 13 -30.72 -11.61 -1.38
N GLU A 14 -30.62 -12.94 -1.36
CA GLU A 14 -29.88 -13.65 -0.35
C GLU A 14 -28.44 -13.13 -0.42
N THR A 15 -28.07 -12.28 0.53
CA THR A 15 -26.69 -12.00 0.87
C THR A 15 -26.06 -13.34 1.24
N LYS A 16 -25.45 -14.02 0.26
CA LYS A 16 -24.55 -15.12 0.55
C LYS A 16 -23.41 -14.54 1.35
N GLN A 17 -23.48 -14.76 2.65
CA GLN A 17 -22.36 -14.61 3.56
C GLN A 17 -21.26 -15.50 3.00
N VAL A 18 -20.28 -14.88 2.33
CA VAL A 18 -19.07 -15.56 1.90
C VAL A 18 -18.47 -16.11 3.19
N ALA A 19 -18.43 -17.43 3.30
CA ALA A 19 -17.78 -18.10 4.41
C ALA A 19 -16.34 -17.63 4.44
N LEU A 20 -16.03 -16.75 5.40
CA LEU A 20 -14.67 -16.45 5.79
C LEU A 20 -14.13 -17.70 6.51
N ASP A 21 -12.97 -18.14 6.03
CA ASP A 21 -11.98 -18.92 6.76
C ASP A 21 -12.23 -20.45 6.91
N GLU A 22 -12.04 -21.18 5.80
CA GLU A 22 -11.13 -22.33 5.84
C GLU A 22 -9.86 -21.93 5.08
N GLN A 23 -8.98 -21.17 5.74
CA GLN A 23 -7.60 -21.04 5.26
C GLN A 23 -6.96 -22.41 5.37
N THR A 24 -6.57 -22.98 4.24
CA THR A 24 -5.84 -24.25 4.20
C THR A 24 -4.49 -24.01 4.86
N SER A 25 -4.20 -24.73 5.94
CA SER A 25 -2.95 -24.54 6.67
C SER A 25 -1.79 -25.14 5.85
N ILE A 26 -0.60 -24.55 5.91
CA ILE A 26 0.56 -25.08 5.18
C ILE A 26 0.90 -26.51 5.66
N GLU A 27 0.59 -26.80 6.93
CA GLU A 27 0.69 -28.12 7.55
C GLU A 27 -0.34 -29.13 7.00
N GLU A 28 -1.48 -28.67 6.47
CA GLU A 28 -2.46 -29.55 5.79
C GLU A 28 -2.03 -29.93 4.37
N VAL A 29 -1.19 -29.11 3.73
CA VAL A 29 -0.73 -29.31 2.35
C VAL A 29 0.62 -30.04 2.30
N LEU A 30 1.49 -29.82 3.29
CA LEU A 30 2.78 -30.47 3.40
C LEU A 30 2.70 -31.74 4.25
N PRO A 31 3.41 -32.83 3.90
CA PRO A 31 3.53 -33.99 4.78
C PRO A 31 4.00 -33.57 6.17
N GLU A 32 3.43 -34.16 7.24
CA GLU A 32 3.73 -33.89 8.68
C GLU A 32 5.23 -33.81 9.04
N ASN A 33 6.12 -34.35 8.20
CA ASN A 33 7.57 -34.39 8.40
C ASN A 33 8.37 -33.39 7.55
N THR A 34 7.71 -32.40 6.94
CA THR A 34 8.38 -31.38 6.12
C THR A 34 8.77 -30.21 7.01
N ALA A 35 10.03 -30.16 7.46
CA ALA A 35 10.57 -28.94 8.04
C ALA A 35 10.80 -27.92 6.92
N VAL A 36 10.01 -26.84 6.91
CA VAL A 36 10.25 -25.70 6.02
C VAL A 36 11.28 -24.81 6.71
N GLU A 37 12.56 -25.04 6.40
CA GLU A 37 13.63 -24.13 6.81
C GLU A 37 13.79 -23.08 5.71
N GLU A 38 13.52 -21.81 6.04
CA GLU A 38 13.64 -20.70 5.11
C GLU A 38 15.05 -20.10 5.21
N PRO A 39 15.92 -20.26 4.18
CA PRO A 39 17.33 -19.85 4.29
C PRO A 39 17.52 -18.36 4.60
N ILE A 40 16.57 -17.51 4.18
CA ILE A 40 16.57 -16.08 4.44
C ILE A 40 16.37 -15.72 5.92
N LEU A 41 15.84 -16.64 6.73
CA LEU A 41 15.57 -16.44 8.16
C LEU A 41 16.64 -17.07 9.07
N ILE A 42 17.58 -17.85 8.53
CA ILE A 42 18.62 -18.52 9.32
C ILE A 42 19.64 -17.50 9.82
N GLU A 43 19.78 -17.38 11.14
CA GLU A 43 20.69 -16.41 11.76
C GLU A 43 22.11 -16.48 11.17
N ASN A 44 22.64 -15.32 10.78
CA ASN A 44 23.99 -15.19 10.25
C ASN A 44 24.81 -14.20 11.08
N PRO A 45 25.28 -14.60 12.29
CA PRO A 45 25.95 -13.69 13.23
C PRO A 45 27.32 -13.19 12.74
N LYS A 46 27.80 -13.64 11.58
CA LYS A 46 29.11 -13.27 11.03
C LYS A 46 29.03 -12.27 9.87
N ARG A 47 27.83 -11.94 9.41
CA ARG A 47 27.62 -11.13 8.18
C ARG A 47 27.29 -9.67 8.49
N PHE A 48 28.24 -8.98 9.10
CA PHE A 48 28.18 -7.52 9.31
C PHE A 48 28.80 -6.71 8.16
N VAL A 49 29.47 -7.38 7.22
CA VAL A 49 30.07 -6.77 6.04
C VAL A 49 29.29 -7.19 4.81
N LEU A 50 29.01 -6.22 3.92
CA LEU A 50 28.26 -6.46 2.70
C LEU A 50 29.00 -7.42 1.75
N PHE A 51 30.31 -7.22 1.58
CA PHE A 51 31.10 -7.99 0.64
C PHE A 51 31.66 -9.29 1.24
N PRO A 52 31.74 -10.37 0.46
CA PRO A 52 31.25 -10.49 -0.92
C PRO A 52 29.71 -10.57 -1.00
N ILE A 53 29.13 -10.07 -2.10
CA ILE A 53 27.71 -10.24 -2.42
C ILE A 53 27.41 -11.73 -2.57
N GLN A 54 26.31 -12.18 -1.99
CA GLN A 54 25.82 -13.57 -2.02
C GLN A 54 24.52 -13.70 -2.82
N HIS A 55 23.73 -12.63 -2.88
CA HIS A 55 22.45 -12.56 -3.60
C HIS A 55 22.47 -11.42 -4.61
N ASP A 56 23.04 -11.66 -5.79
CA ASP A 56 23.18 -10.66 -6.85
C ASP A 56 21.83 -10.18 -7.40
N ASP A 57 20.81 -11.04 -7.36
CA ASP A 57 19.43 -10.75 -7.73
C ASP A 57 18.80 -9.70 -6.79
N ILE A 58 18.87 -9.91 -5.48
CA ILE A 58 18.37 -8.96 -4.48
C ILE A 58 19.19 -7.67 -4.52
N TRP A 59 20.51 -7.79 -4.66
CA TRP A 59 21.39 -6.62 -4.77
C TRP A 59 21.07 -5.75 -5.99
N ALA A 60 20.71 -6.38 -7.12
CA ALA A 60 20.32 -5.65 -8.32
C ALA A 60 19.04 -4.84 -8.12
N GLU A 61 18.03 -5.39 -7.44
CA GLU A 61 16.80 -4.63 -7.13
C GLU A 61 17.09 -3.49 -6.14
N TYR A 62 17.94 -3.69 -5.13
CA TYR A 62 18.39 -2.59 -4.26
C TYR A 62 19.06 -1.47 -5.07
N LYS A 63 19.94 -1.80 -6.02
CA LYS A 63 20.60 -0.79 -6.86
C LYS A 63 19.65 -0.07 -7.81
N LYS A 64 18.59 -0.75 -8.26
CA LYS A 64 17.53 -0.14 -9.06
C LYS A 64 16.69 0.83 -8.22
N GLN A 65 16.41 0.49 -6.96
CA GLN A 65 15.72 1.37 -6.02
C GLN A 65 16.59 2.60 -5.68
N GLU A 66 17.87 2.38 -5.36
CA GLU A 66 18.84 3.44 -5.07
C GLU A 66 18.97 4.44 -6.24
N ALA A 67 18.97 3.94 -7.48
CA ALA A 67 19.03 4.78 -8.69
C ALA A 67 17.74 5.58 -8.94
N SER A 68 16.67 5.30 -8.21
CA SER A 68 15.34 5.90 -8.39
C SER A 68 14.99 6.93 -7.31
N ILE A 69 15.94 7.29 -6.44
CA ILE A 69 15.72 8.26 -5.36
C ILE A 69 15.15 9.59 -5.86
N TRP A 70 14.24 10.15 -5.07
CA TRP A 70 13.66 11.48 -5.28
C TRP A 70 13.26 12.07 -3.91
N THR A 71 13.03 13.38 -3.83
CA THR A 71 12.52 14.04 -2.61
C THR A 71 11.22 14.80 -2.86
N ALA A 72 10.45 15.05 -1.80
CA ALA A 72 9.17 15.75 -1.89
C ALA A 72 9.29 17.16 -2.52
N GLU A 73 10.44 17.83 -2.34
CA GLU A 73 10.71 19.16 -2.92
C GLU A 73 10.83 19.16 -4.44
N GLU A 74 10.99 18.01 -5.09
CA GLU A 74 11.00 17.90 -6.55
C GLU A 74 9.60 18.08 -7.16
N ILE A 75 8.55 18.03 -6.34
CA ILE A 75 7.15 18.11 -6.77
C ILE A 75 6.68 19.58 -6.75
N ASP A 76 6.43 20.14 -7.93
CA ASP A 76 5.83 21.48 -8.07
C ASP A 76 4.29 21.42 -7.94
N LEU A 77 3.77 21.96 -6.84
CA LEU A 77 2.33 22.04 -6.55
C LEU A 77 1.70 23.40 -6.93
N SER A 78 2.46 24.33 -7.51
CA SER A 78 2.01 25.70 -7.75
C SER A 78 0.78 25.80 -8.66
N SER A 79 0.69 24.91 -9.65
CA SER A 79 -0.41 24.87 -10.62
C SER A 79 -1.63 24.09 -10.12
N ASP A 80 -1.46 23.25 -9.10
CA ASP A 80 -2.51 22.34 -8.63
C ASP A 80 -3.63 23.09 -7.91
N LEU A 81 -3.32 24.18 -7.20
CA LEU A 81 -4.34 24.96 -6.50
C LEU A 81 -5.41 25.53 -7.43
N ALA A 82 -5.01 25.98 -8.62
CA ALA A 82 -5.95 26.50 -9.62
C ALA A 82 -6.83 25.38 -10.19
N ASP A 83 -6.26 24.21 -10.45
CA ASP A 83 -7.02 23.05 -10.91
C ASP A 83 -8.00 22.58 -9.82
N TRP A 84 -7.54 22.53 -8.58
CA TRP A 84 -8.30 22.14 -7.41
C TRP A 84 -9.53 23.03 -7.17
N SER A 85 -9.36 24.34 -7.24
CA SER A 85 -10.44 25.31 -7.00
C SER A 85 -11.37 25.46 -8.20
N ASP A 86 -10.81 25.57 -9.41
CA ASP A 86 -11.55 26.11 -10.55
C ASP A 86 -11.97 25.05 -11.57
N LYS A 87 -11.26 23.91 -11.63
CA LYS A 87 -11.51 22.87 -12.65
C LYS A 87 -12.16 21.61 -12.12
N LEU A 88 -11.88 21.24 -10.86
CA LEU A 88 -12.52 20.10 -10.24
C LEU A 88 -13.94 20.43 -9.77
N ASN A 89 -14.83 19.44 -9.83
CA ASN A 89 -16.12 19.51 -9.15
C ASN A 89 -16.02 18.96 -7.71
N ASP A 90 -17.11 19.09 -6.94
CA ASP A 90 -17.15 18.67 -5.54
C ASP A 90 -16.96 17.17 -5.36
N ASP A 91 -17.50 16.34 -6.26
CA ASP A 91 -17.36 14.89 -6.19
C ASP A 91 -15.92 14.44 -6.49
N GLU A 92 -15.23 15.11 -7.43
CA GLU A 92 -13.82 14.87 -7.74
C GLU A 92 -12.91 15.26 -6.58
N ARG A 93 -13.16 16.43 -5.98
CA ARG A 93 -12.45 16.85 -4.75
C ARG A 93 -12.71 15.86 -3.62
N PHE A 94 -13.96 15.48 -3.40
CA PHE A 94 -14.33 14.49 -2.40
C PHE A 94 -13.58 13.17 -2.62
N PHE A 95 -13.57 12.67 -3.84
CA PHE A 95 -12.86 11.44 -4.18
C PHE A 95 -11.36 11.54 -3.89
N ILE A 96 -10.69 12.60 -4.36
CA ILE A 96 -9.24 12.79 -4.16
C ILE A 96 -8.89 12.93 -2.67
N LYS A 97 -9.65 13.71 -1.89
CA LYS A 97 -9.39 13.86 -0.44
C LYS A 97 -9.39 12.52 0.29
N ASN A 98 -10.38 11.67 0.00
CA ASN A 98 -10.50 10.37 0.65
C ASN A 98 -9.41 9.38 0.20
N VAL A 99 -8.95 9.47 -1.06
CA VAL A 99 -7.79 8.70 -1.55
C VAL A 99 -6.50 9.14 -0.85
N LEU A 100 -6.24 10.45 -0.74
CA LEU A 100 -5.07 10.96 -0.04
C LEU A 100 -5.08 10.60 1.46
N ALA A 101 -6.24 10.64 2.10
CA ALA A 101 -6.40 10.26 3.50
C ALA A 101 -6.09 8.77 3.73
N PHE A 102 -6.48 7.90 2.79
CA PHE A 102 -6.09 6.49 2.82
C PHE A 102 -4.58 6.31 2.68
N PHE A 103 -3.94 7.00 1.73
CA PHE A 103 -2.49 6.89 1.52
C PHE A 103 -1.68 7.40 2.72
N ALA A 104 -1.99 8.60 3.22
CA ALA A 104 -1.29 9.19 4.37
C ALA A 104 -1.29 8.29 5.62
N ALA A 105 -2.33 7.46 5.79
CA ALA A 105 -2.42 6.47 6.86
C ALA A 105 -1.71 5.15 6.55
N SER A 106 -1.61 4.75 5.27
CA SER A 106 -1.16 3.41 4.88
C SER A 106 0.35 3.25 4.93
N ASP A 107 1.11 4.24 4.46
CA ASP A 107 2.59 4.17 4.42
C ASP A 107 3.18 4.03 5.83
N GLY A 108 2.51 4.61 6.84
CA GLY A 108 2.88 4.43 8.25
C GLY A 108 2.75 2.96 8.70
N ILE A 109 1.68 2.27 8.30
CA ILE A 109 1.44 0.85 8.63
C ILE A 109 2.46 -0.04 7.90
N VAL A 110 2.77 0.28 6.64
CA VAL A 110 3.79 -0.42 5.85
C VAL A 110 5.16 -0.29 6.53
N ASN A 111 5.56 0.93 6.87
CA ASN A 111 6.82 1.19 7.58
C ASN A 111 6.93 0.42 8.91
N GLU A 112 5.87 0.39 9.71
CA GLU A 112 5.85 -0.35 10.99
C GLU A 112 6.12 -1.84 10.76
N ASN A 113 5.47 -2.46 9.77
CA ASN A 113 5.73 -3.86 9.43
C ASN A 113 7.17 -4.10 8.93
N ILE A 114 7.68 -3.26 8.04
CA ILE A 114 9.04 -3.47 7.49
C ILE A 114 10.07 -3.35 8.62
N ALA A 115 9.94 -2.35 9.48
CA ALA A 115 10.88 -2.08 10.56
C ALA A 115 10.82 -3.13 11.68
N GLU A 116 9.62 -3.49 12.14
CA GLU A 116 9.46 -4.39 13.30
C GLU A 116 9.51 -5.88 12.92
N ASN A 117 9.12 -6.24 11.70
CA ASN A 117 9.11 -7.63 11.23
C ASN A 117 10.21 -7.90 10.20
N PHE A 118 10.06 -7.43 8.96
CA PHE A 118 10.89 -7.92 7.84
C PHE A 118 12.39 -7.64 8.02
N VAL A 119 12.79 -6.43 8.42
CA VAL A 119 14.20 -6.08 8.66
C VAL A 119 14.79 -6.88 9.82
N GLN A 120 13.98 -7.17 10.84
CA GLN A 120 14.40 -7.94 12.01
C GLN A 120 14.58 -9.43 11.69
N GLU A 121 13.63 -10.01 10.95
CA GLU A 121 13.56 -11.44 10.66
C GLU A 121 14.58 -11.86 9.59
N VAL A 122 14.70 -11.10 8.50
CA VAL A 122 15.57 -11.43 7.39
C VAL A 122 17.04 -11.36 7.79
N GLN A 123 17.86 -12.29 7.29
CA GLN A 123 19.28 -12.42 7.63
C GLN A 123 20.22 -12.09 6.47
N TYR A 124 19.67 -11.94 5.25
CA TYR A 124 20.44 -11.52 4.08
C TYR A 124 20.75 -10.02 4.13
N THR A 125 22.03 -9.67 4.06
CA THR A 125 22.47 -8.27 4.12
C THR A 125 21.93 -7.47 2.93
N GLU A 126 21.88 -8.05 1.73
CA GLU A 126 21.34 -7.39 0.52
C GLU A 126 19.85 -7.04 0.69
N ALA A 127 19.06 -7.93 1.28
CA ALA A 127 17.65 -7.68 1.54
C ALA A 127 17.44 -6.61 2.62
N LYS A 128 18.28 -6.58 3.67
CA LYS A 128 18.26 -5.49 4.66
C LYS A 128 18.56 -4.14 4.03
N PHE A 129 19.44 -4.09 3.03
CA PHE A 129 19.75 -2.85 2.31
C PHE A 129 18.57 -2.39 1.45
N PHE A 130 17.88 -3.33 0.78
CA PHE A 130 16.63 -3.06 0.08
C PHE A 130 15.58 -2.50 1.04
N TYR A 131 15.23 -3.22 2.12
CA TYR A 131 14.23 -2.77 3.09
C TYR A 131 14.61 -1.46 3.78
N GLY A 132 15.89 -1.23 4.08
CA GLY A 132 16.34 0.04 4.63
C GLY A 132 16.11 1.22 3.68
N PHE A 133 16.24 0.99 2.37
CA PHE A 133 15.94 1.99 1.36
C PHE A 133 14.43 2.15 1.14
N GLN A 134 13.67 1.06 1.16
CA GLN A 134 12.20 1.08 1.13
C GLN A 134 11.65 1.92 2.29
N ILE A 135 12.08 1.70 3.53
CA ILE A 135 11.68 2.52 4.69
C ILE A 135 11.94 4.01 4.44
N MET A 136 13.11 4.34 3.89
CA MET A 136 13.43 5.73 3.56
C MET A 136 12.47 6.30 2.51
N MET A 137 12.16 5.55 1.46
CA MET A 137 11.22 6.00 0.43
C MET A 137 9.78 6.11 0.95
N GLU A 138 9.31 5.17 1.77
CA GLU A 138 7.99 5.24 2.44
C GLU A 138 7.86 6.50 3.31
N ASN A 139 8.94 6.95 3.96
CA ASN A 139 8.93 8.22 4.68
C ASN A 139 8.74 9.43 3.75
N ILE A 140 9.34 9.39 2.55
CA ILE A 140 9.19 10.43 1.52
C ILE A 140 7.78 10.39 0.92
N HIS A 141 7.20 9.20 0.74
CA HIS A 141 5.81 9.04 0.32
C HIS A 141 4.84 9.63 1.34
N SER A 142 5.03 9.31 2.61
CA SER A 142 4.23 9.85 3.72
C SER A 142 4.31 11.38 3.81
N GLU A 143 5.52 11.95 3.66
CA GLU A 143 5.71 13.40 3.56
C GLU A 143 4.97 13.99 2.36
N THR A 144 5.08 13.35 1.19
CA THR A 144 4.44 13.79 -0.05
C THR A 144 2.92 13.82 0.09
N TYR A 145 2.29 12.77 0.62
CA TYR A 145 0.84 12.76 0.86
C TYR A 145 0.42 13.81 1.88
N SER A 146 1.22 14.03 2.92
CA SER A 146 0.98 15.08 3.91
C SER A 146 1.03 16.47 3.28
N LEU A 147 2.00 16.73 2.40
CA LEU A 147 2.15 17.97 1.66
C LEU A 147 0.97 18.20 0.70
N LEU A 148 0.52 17.15 -0.01
CA LEU A 148 -0.65 17.22 -0.89
C LEU A 148 -1.92 17.58 -0.10
N ILE A 149 -2.14 16.93 1.04
CA ILE A 149 -3.27 17.24 1.94
C ILE A 149 -3.17 18.69 2.45
N ASP A 150 -2.01 19.11 2.93
CA ASP A 150 -1.83 20.47 3.47
C ASP A 150 -2.06 21.55 2.41
N THR A 151 -1.63 21.27 1.17
CA THR A 151 -1.81 22.16 0.03
C THR A 151 -3.27 22.29 -0.37
N TYR A 152 -3.98 21.18 -0.56
CA TYR A 152 -5.32 21.20 -1.14
C TYR A 152 -6.43 21.52 -0.13
N ILE A 153 -6.24 21.12 1.13
CA ILE A 153 -7.26 21.27 2.17
C ILE A 153 -6.86 22.41 3.10
N GLN A 154 -7.57 23.53 2.98
CA GLN A 154 -7.30 24.72 3.78
C GLN A 154 -8.03 24.72 5.13
N ASP A 155 -9.16 24.01 5.25
CA ASP A 155 -9.88 23.88 6.50
C ASP A 155 -9.15 22.93 7.47
N THR A 156 -8.68 23.47 8.60
CA THR A 156 -7.94 22.70 9.61
C THR A 156 -8.74 21.54 10.16
N LYS A 157 -10.06 21.69 10.33
CA LYS A 157 -10.90 20.59 10.86
C LYS A 157 -11.02 19.45 9.87
N GLU A 158 -11.20 19.76 8.60
CA GLU A 158 -11.17 18.75 7.53
C GLU A 158 -9.80 18.07 7.43
N LYS A 159 -8.70 18.82 7.54
CA LYS A 159 -7.34 18.23 7.60
C LYS A 159 -7.19 17.25 8.76
N ASP A 160 -7.55 17.66 9.98
CA ASP A 160 -7.49 16.79 11.16
C ASP A 160 -8.34 15.53 10.98
N HIS A 161 -9.52 15.66 10.35
CA HIS A 161 -10.36 14.51 10.03
C HIS A 161 -9.70 13.53 9.05
N LEU A 162 -9.01 14.03 8.02
CA LEU A 162 -8.33 13.22 7.01
C LEU A 162 -7.04 12.59 7.55
N PHE A 163 -6.27 13.30 8.38
CA PHE A 163 -5.06 12.72 9.00
C PHE A 163 -5.38 11.62 10.01
N ASN A 164 -6.57 11.64 10.61
CA ASN A 164 -7.06 10.58 11.49
C ASN A 164 -7.93 9.54 10.76
N ALA A 165 -7.72 9.34 9.45
CA ALA A 165 -8.55 8.51 8.58
C ALA A 165 -8.82 7.09 9.10
N ILE A 166 -7.88 6.48 9.82
CA ILE A 166 -8.07 5.14 10.42
C ILE A 166 -9.22 5.15 11.43
N GLU A 167 -9.40 6.23 12.18
CA GLU A 167 -10.48 6.36 13.16
C GLU A 167 -11.74 6.97 12.56
N THR A 168 -11.59 7.83 11.55
CA THR A 168 -12.67 8.68 11.05
C THR A 168 -13.35 8.14 9.79
N LEU A 169 -12.65 7.34 8.97
CA LEU A 169 -13.14 6.82 7.68
C LEU A 169 -13.26 5.29 7.73
N PRO A 170 -14.48 4.72 7.76
CA PRO A 170 -14.69 3.28 7.92
C PRO A 170 -14.00 2.39 6.87
N PHE A 171 -13.85 2.88 5.64
CA PHE A 171 -13.19 2.14 4.57
C PHE A 171 -11.66 2.15 4.69
N VAL A 172 -11.07 3.21 5.24
CA VAL A 172 -9.63 3.24 5.58
C VAL A 172 -9.39 2.33 6.77
N LYS A 173 -10.24 2.44 7.80
CA LYS A 173 -10.21 1.56 8.97
C LYS A 173 -10.22 0.08 8.59
N ALA A 174 -11.13 -0.34 7.72
CA ALA A 174 -11.23 -1.75 7.32
C ALA A 174 -9.96 -2.27 6.63
N LYS A 175 -9.32 -1.43 5.79
CA LYS A 175 -8.03 -1.79 5.16
C LYS A 175 -6.89 -1.82 6.18
N ALA A 176 -6.83 -0.84 7.07
CA ALA A 176 -5.83 -0.79 8.14
C ALA A 176 -5.93 -2.00 9.07
N GLU A 177 -7.14 -2.33 9.55
CA GLU A 177 -7.39 -3.52 10.38
C GLU A 177 -7.01 -4.82 9.66
N TRP A 178 -7.23 -4.90 8.35
CA TRP A 178 -6.80 -6.04 7.54
C TRP A 178 -5.28 -6.19 7.55
N ALA A 179 -4.53 -5.09 7.35
CA ALA A 179 -3.07 -5.08 7.33
C ALA A 179 -2.48 -5.38 8.72
N MET A 180 -2.95 -4.69 9.77
CA MET A 180 -2.50 -4.89 11.15
C MET A 180 -2.68 -6.34 11.63
N ARG A 181 -3.76 -7.01 11.22
CA ARG A 181 -3.97 -8.42 11.54
C ARG A 181 -2.82 -9.31 11.03
N TRP A 182 -2.27 -9.02 9.86
CA TRP A 182 -1.18 -9.80 9.29
C TRP A 182 0.16 -9.51 9.94
N ILE A 183 0.41 -8.24 10.30
CA ILE A 183 1.55 -7.83 11.13
C ILE A 183 1.62 -8.72 12.38
N ASP A 184 0.51 -8.81 13.11
CA ASP A 184 0.46 -9.48 14.41
C ASP A 184 0.50 -11.01 14.34
N LYS A 185 -0.07 -11.62 13.28
CA LYS A 185 -0.45 -13.05 13.30
C LYS A 185 0.09 -13.92 12.16
N GLY A 186 0.66 -13.34 11.11
CA GLY A 186 1.16 -14.13 9.97
C GLY A 186 2.49 -14.84 10.27
N SER A 187 2.78 -15.91 9.56
CA SER A 187 4.17 -16.36 9.32
C SER A 187 4.91 -15.37 8.40
N PHE A 188 6.24 -15.50 8.26
CA PHE A 188 7.01 -14.66 7.33
C PHE A 188 6.44 -14.72 5.91
N ALA A 189 6.19 -15.92 5.38
CA ALA A 189 5.64 -16.11 4.04
C ALA A 189 4.23 -15.51 3.89
N GLU A 190 3.34 -15.70 4.87
CA GLU A 190 2.00 -15.11 4.85
C GLU A 190 2.05 -13.58 4.91
N ARG A 191 2.92 -13.02 5.78
CA ARG A 191 3.15 -11.57 5.83
C ARG A 191 3.70 -11.06 4.51
N LEU A 192 4.67 -11.74 3.91
CA LEU A 192 5.27 -11.33 2.63
C LEU A 192 4.21 -11.23 1.53
N ILE A 193 3.32 -12.22 1.41
CA ILE A 193 2.21 -12.17 0.45
C ILE A 193 1.16 -11.14 0.83
N ALA A 194 0.84 -11.02 2.12
CA ALA A 194 -0.12 -10.03 2.59
C ALA A 194 0.33 -8.59 2.30
N PHE A 195 1.61 -8.28 2.52
CA PHE A 195 2.17 -6.96 2.26
C PHE A 195 2.36 -6.67 0.77
N ALA A 196 2.71 -7.67 -0.04
CA ALA A 196 2.62 -7.53 -1.50
C ALA A 196 1.18 -7.21 -1.96
N ALA A 197 0.15 -7.70 -1.25
CA ALA A 197 -1.24 -7.31 -1.52
C ALA A 197 -1.58 -5.90 -0.99
N VAL A 198 -0.95 -5.42 0.09
CA VAL A 198 -1.09 -4.03 0.55
C VAL A 198 -0.50 -3.08 -0.49
N GLU A 199 0.78 -3.20 -0.80
CA GLU A 199 1.50 -2.29 -1.70
C GLU A 199 1.00 -2.43 -3.16
N GLY A 200 0.72 -3.65 -3.61
CA GLY A 200 0.24 -3.89 -4.97
C GLY A 200 -1.27 -3.69 -5.15
N ILE A 201 -2.10 -4.44 -4.41
CA ILE A 201 -3.55 -4.51 -4.67
C ILE A 201 -4.28 -3.33 -4.03
N PHE A 202 -4.02 -3.01 -2.76
CA PHE A 202 -4.78 -1.97 -2.07
C PHE A 202 -4.57 -0.57 -2.65
N PHE A 203 -3.42 -0.33 -3.29
CA PHE A 203 -3.07 0.94 -3.94
C PHE A 203 -3.48 1.00 -5.41
N SER A 204 -3.56 -0.13 -6.12
CA SER A 204 -3.80 -0.19 -7.58
C SER A 204 -4.98 0.66 -8.08
N GLY A 205 -6.13 0.60 -7.40
CA GLY A 205 -7.32 1.35 -7.78
C GLY A 205 -7.13 2.86 -7.64
N SER A 206 -6.46 3.28 -6.57
CA SER A 206 -6.13 4.68 -6.31
C SER A 206 -5.15 5.21 -7.36
N PHE A 207 -4.06 4.49 -7.64
CA PHE A 207 -3.11 4.88 -8.69
C PHE A 207 -3.77 5.01 -10.06
N CYS A 208 -4.59 4.04 -10.44
CA CYS A 208 -5.35 4.08 -11.69
C CYS A 208 -6.24 5.33 -11.78
N SER A 209 -6.92 5.67 -10.69
CA SER A 209 -7.81 6.84 -10.65
C SER A 209 -7.07 8.18 -10.77
N ILE A 210 -5.84 8.28 -10.25
CA ILE A 210 -5.01 9.48 -10.39
C ILE A 210 -4.42 9.56 -11.80
N PHE A 211 -4.03 8.44 -12.40
CA PHE A 211 -3.67 8.41 -13.83
C PHE A 211 -4.83 8.82 -14.75
N TRP A 212 -6.07 8.58 -14.35
CA TRP A 212 -7.23 9.11 -15.07
C TRP A 212 -7.30 10.65 -15.03
N LEU A 213 -6.93 11.30 -13.92
CA LEU A 213 -6.79 12.76 -13.85
C LEU A 213 -5.67 13.26 -14.77
N LYS A 214 -4.54 12.54 -14.83
CA LYS A 214 -3.43 12.86 -15.75
C LYS A 214 -3.91 12.88 -17.20
N LYS A 215 -4.70 11.89 -17.61
CA LYS A 215 -5.28 11.81 -18.96
C LYS A 215 -6.16 13.01 -19.30
N ARG A 216 -6.78 13.64 -18.29
CA ARG A 216 -7.59 14.85 -18.43
C ARG A 216 -6.77 16.15 -18.36
N GLY A 217 -5.48 16.07 -18.08
CA GLY A 217 -4.59 17.22 -17.94
C GLY A 217 -4.90 18.06 -16.70
N LEU A 218 -5.21 17.39 -15.58
CA LEU A 218 -5.55 18.01 -14.29
C LEU A 218 -4.55 17.61 -13.21
N MET A 219 -4.31 18.49 -12.25
CA MET A 219 -3.52 18.25 -11.04
C MET A 219 -2.09 17.76 -11.35
N PRO A 220 -1.29 18.51 -12.13
CA PRO A 220 0.03 18.07 -12.58
C PRO A 220 0.96 17.63 -11.44
N GLY A 221 0.94 18.31 -10.29
CA GLY A 221 1.70 17.96 -9.10
C GLY A 221 1.29 16.62 -8.50
N LEU A 222 -0.02 16.43 -8.23
CA LEU A 222 -0.59 15.16 -7.77
C LEU A 222 -0.26 13.99 -8.72
N THR A 223 -0.37 14.23 -10.03
CA THR A 223 -0.15 13.15 -11.01
C THR A 223 1.32 12.82 -11.19
N PHE A 224 2.20 13.81 -11.08
CA PHE A 224 3.65 13.59 -11.10
C PHE A 224 4.11 12.83 -9.86
N SER A 225 3.66 13.20 -8.66
CA SER A 225 3.98 12.44 -7.45
C SER A 225 3.47 11.01 -7.51
N ASN A 226 2.25 10.80 -8.03
CA ASN A 226 1.70 9.47 -8.25
C ASN A 226 2.53 8.61 -9.22
N GLU A 227 3.18 9.21 -10.22
CA GLU A 227 4.10 8.47 -11.11
C GLU A 227 5.34 7.98 -10.39
N LEU A 228 5.90 8.80 -9.50
CA LEU A 228 7.07 8.45 -8.71
C LEU A 228 6.70 7.35 -7.69
N ILE A 229 5.65 7.57 -6.92
CA ILE A 229 5.20 6.63 -5.89
C ILE A 229 4.78 5.29 -6.50
N SER A 230 3.92 5.30 -7.53
CA SER A 230 3.49 4.02 -8.15
C SER A 230 4.62 3.23 -8.83
N ARG A 231 5.71 3.89 -9.22
CA ARG A 231 6.93 3.21 -9.70
C ARG A 231 7.66 2.53 -8.53
N ASP A 232 7.74 3.20 -7.40
CA ASP A 232 8.39 2.68 -6.19
C ASP A 232 7.58 1.49 -5.63
N GLU A 233 6.26 1.64 -5.49
CA GLU A 233 5.35 0.54 -5.10
C GLU A 233 5.37 -0.66 -6.04
N GLY A 234 5.67 -0.44 -7.33
CA GLY A 234 5.83 -1.54 -8.28
C GLY A 234 7.16 -2.28 -8.12
N MET A 235 8.12 -1.69 -7.40
CA MET A 235 9.42 -2.28 -7.09
C MET A 235 9.43 -2.94 -5.72
N HIS A 236 8.71 -2.38 -4.75
CA HIS A 236 8.45 -2.96 -3.43
C HIS A 236 7.76 -4.35 -3.60
#